data_AF-A0A3N4AFE9-F1
#
_entry.id   AF-A0A3N4AFE9-F1
#
_cell.length_a   1.000
_cell.length_b   1.000
_cell.length_c   1.000
_cell.angle_alpha   90.00
_cell.angle_beta   90.00
_cell.angle_gamma   90.00
#
_symmetry.space_group_name_H-M   'P 1'
#
loop_
_entity.id
_entity.type
_entity.pdbx_description
1 polymer ?
#
loop_
_entity_poly.entity_id
_entity_poly.type
_entity_poly.pdbx_seq_one_letter_code
_entity_poly.pdbx_strand_id
1 'polypeptide(L)'
;MQIKAQLASQIGEIIKTHKWKQGQAAEVIGMPQSKVSKMLRGQFRGISEAMMLECLTRLGLDVQIVIGADSHSTTPGRVSVVAA
;
A
#
# COMPACT_ATOMS: atom_id res chain seq x y z
N MET A 1 -5.88 -0.94 10.66
CA MET A 1 -4.63 -1.66 10.32
C MET A 1 -4.78 -2.59 9.10
N GLN A 2 -5.95 -3.18 8.87
CA GLN A 2 -6.15 -4.14 7.77
C GLN A 2 -5.81 -3.55 6.38
N ILE A 3 -6.25 -2.32 6.07
CA ILE A 3 -5.91 -1.65 4.80
C ILE A 3 -4.41 -1.50 4.62
N LYS A 4 -3.70 -0.96 5.61
CA LYS A 4 -2.24 -0.84 5.55
C LYS A 4 -1.55 -2.19 5.37
N ALA A 5 -2.04 -3.26 6.00
CA ALA A 5 -1.49 -4.60 5.78
C ALA A 5 -1.70 -5.07 4.34
N GLN A 6 -2.88 -4.85 3.77
CA GLN A 6 -3.17 -5.19 2.38
C GLN A 6 -2.30 -4.39 1.40
N LEU A 7 -2.21 -3.07 1.59
CA LEU A 7 -1.34 -2.20 0.78
C LEU A 7 0.14 -2.61 0.89
N ALA A 8 0.63 -2.90 2.11
CA ALA A 8 2.01 -3.35 2.32
C ALA A 8 2.28 -4.69 1.64
N SER A 9 1.30 -5.59 1.61
CA SER A 9 1.40 -6.85 0.89
C SER A 9 1.56 -6.60 -0.62
N GLN A 10 0.73 -5.74 -1.22
CA GLN A 10 0.84 -5.40 -2.64
C GLN A 10 2.21 -4.80 -2.96
N ILE A 11 2.65 -3.81 -2.18
CA ILE A 11 3.99 -3.21 -2.32
C ILE A 11 5.09 -4.27 -2.20
N GLY A 12 4.98 -5.17 -1.23
CA GLY A 12 5.95 -6.24 -1.00
C GLY A 12 6.06 -7.21 -2.17
N GLU A 13 4.94 -7.61 -2.78
CA GLU A 13 4.93 -8.50 -3.94
C GLU A 13 5.54 -7.84 -5.19
N ILE A 14 5.32 -6.54 -5.39
CA ILE A 14 5.93 -5.78 -6.49
C ILE A 14 7.46 -5.73 -6.30
N ILE A 15 7.93 -5.37 -5.10
CA ILE A 15 9.37 -5.33 -4.78
C ILE A 15 10.02 -6.71 -5.02
N LYS A 16 9.36 -7.80 -4.63
CA LYS A 16 9.83 -9.17 -4.88
C LYS A 16 9.88 -9.49 -6.37
N THR A 17 8.84 -9.14 -7.12
CA THR A 17 8.75 -9.39 -8.57
C THR A 17 9.87 -8.69 -9.33
N HIS A 18 10.19 -7.44 -8.97
CA HIS A 18 11.32 -6.70 -9.53
C HIS A 18 12.69 -7.14 -8.98
N LYS A 19 12.72 -8.08 -8.02
CA LYS A 19 13.94 -8.57 -7.34
C LYS A 19 14.75 -7.45 -6.69
N TRP A 20 14.08 -6.40 -6.21
CA TRP A 20 14.76 -5.29 -5.58
C TRP A 20 15.16 -5.61 -4.16
N LYS A 21 16.38 -5.22 -3.80
CA LYS A 21 16.78 -5.08 -2.41
C LYS A 21 16.03 -3.89 -1.79
N GLN A 22 15.90 -3.89 -0.46
CA GLN A 22 15.20 -2.81 0.25
C GLN A 22 15.75 -1.41 -0.05
N GLY A 23 17.06 -1.27 -0.31
CA GLY A 23 17.67 -0.01 -0.71
C GLY A 23 17.20 0.48 -2.08
N GLN A 24 17.14 -0.41 -3.07
CA GLN A 24 16.64 -0.08 -4.41
C GLN A 24 15.15 0.29 -4.35
N ALA A 25 14.36 -0.47 -3.59
CA ALA A 25 12.95 -0.14 -3.37
C ALA A 25 12.79 1.22 -2.68
N ALA A 26 13.67 1.57 -1.73
CA ALA A 26 13.66 2.86 -1.06
C ALA A 26 13.90 4.04 -2.02
N GLU A 27 14.81 3.87 -2.98
CA GLU A 27 15.08 4.85 -4.02
C GLU A 27 13.87 5.05 -4.94
N VAL A 28 13.29 3.96 -5.46
CA VAL A 28 12.12 4.03 -6.36
C VAL A 28 10.88 4.57 -5.65
N ILE A 29 10.61 4.10 -4.43
CA ILE A 29 9.47 4.55 -3.63
C ILE A 29 9.69 5.98 -3.10
N GLY A 30 10.94 6.46 -3.08
CA GLY A 30 11.33 7.76 -2.51
C GLY A 30 11.02 7.87 -1.02
N MET A 31 11.35 6.82 -0.27
CA MET A 31 11.17 6.70 1.18
C MET A 31 12.44 6.11 1.80
N PRO A 32 12.87 6.51 3.02
CA PRO A 32 14.02 5.90 3.67
C PRO A 32 13.90 4.37 3.79
N GLN A 33 14.99 3.64 3.53
CA GLN A 33 15.05 2.17 3.60
C GLN A 33 14.56 1.62 4.95
N SER A 34 14.84 2.32 6.06
CA SER A 34 14.34 1.93 7.38
C SER A 34 12.81 1.99 7.48
N LYS A 35 12.16 2.94 6.81
CA LYS A 35 10.70 3.09 6.77
C LYS A 35 10.07 2.07 5.82
N VAL A 36 10.70 1.76 4.69
CA VAL A 36 10.32 0.62 3.82
C VAL A 36 10.37 -0.71 4.58
N SER A 37 11.47 -0.96 5.29
CA SER A 37 11.65 -2.16 6.11
C SER A 37 10.60 -2.29 7.22
N LYS A 38 10.24 -1.17 7.89
CA LYS A 38 9.17 -1.15 8.89
C LYS A 38 7.81 -1.45 8.26
N MET A 39 7.49 -0.82 7.14
CA MET A 39 6.24 -1.03 6.39
C MET A 39 6.05 -2.50 6.02
N LEU A 40 7.08 -3.12 5.42
CA LEU A 40 7.03 -4.54 4.99
C LEU A 40 6.95 -5.52 6.15
N ARG A 41 7.32 -5.10 7.37
CA ARG A 41 7.19 -5.89 8.61
C ARG A 41 5.89 -5.60 9.38
N GLY A 42 4.95 -4.87 8.78
CA GLY A 42 3.68 -4.53 9.43
C GLY A 42 3.77 -3.41 10.47
N GLN A 43 4.90 -2.70 10.56
CA GLN A 43 5.14 -1.64 11.53
C GLN A 43 4.75 -0.28 10.93
N PHE A 44 3.46 0.08 11.06
CA PHE A 44 2.89 1.24 10.36
C PHE A 44 2.93 2.57 11.14
N ARG A 45 3.59 2.64 12.29
CA ARG A 45 3.67 3.88 13.07
C ARG A 45 4.40 4.96 12.26
N GLY A 46 3.75 6.09 12.01
CA GLY A 46 4.27 7.17 11.16
C GLY A 46 4.22 6.90 9.65
N ILE A 47 3.47 5.88 9.21
CA ILE A 47 3.23 5.53 7.80
C ILE A 47 1.73 5.71 7.55
N SER A 48 1.35 6.68 6.71
CA SER A 48 -0.06 6.92 6.35
C SER A 48 -0.50 6.04 5.18
N GLU A 49 -1.80 5.81 5.05
CA GLU A 49 -2.36 5.11 3.88
C GLU A 49 -2.10 5.91 2.60
N ALA A 50 -2.26 7.24 2.62
CA ALA A 50 -1.94 8.11 1.49
C ALA A 50 -0.50 7.92 0.98
N MET A 51 0.49 7.85 1.89
CA MET A 51 1.88 7.61 1.50
C MET A 51 2.04 6.22 0.85
N MET A 52 1.28 5.20 1.30
CA MET A 52 1.34 3.86 0.71
C MET A 52 0.68 3.81 -0.68
N LEU A 53 -0.40 4.56 -0.90
CA LEU A 53 -1.00 4.71 -2.23
C LEU A 53 -0.01 5.40 -3.19
N GLU A 54 0.70 6.44 -2.72
CA GLU A 54 1.78 7.09 -3.50
C GLU A 54 2.95 6.13 -3.77
N CYS A 55 3.26 5.21 -2.85
CA CYS A 55 4.26 4.17 -3.12
C CYS A 55 3.82 3.31 -4.30
N LEU A 56 2.57 2.87 -4.34
CA LEU A 56 2.05 2.04 -5.44
C LEU A 56 2.12 2.76 -6.79
N THR A 57 1.80 4.06 -6.84
CA THR A 57 1.91 4.83 -8.08
C THR A 57 3.36 5.01 -8.55
N ARG A 58 4.30 5.25 -7.62
CA ARG A 58 5.74 5.30 -7.94
C ARG A 58 6.31 3.96 -8.40
N LEU A 59 5.71 2.86 -7.97
CA LEU A 59 6.02 1.51 -8.43
C LEU A 59 5.42 1.19 -9.82
N GLY A 60 4.69 2.13 -10.43
CA GLY A 60 4.13 2.01 -11.77
C GLY A 60 2.72 1.41 -11.82
N LEU A 61 2.00 1.35 -10.70
CA LEU A 61 0.63 0.88 -10.67
C LEU A 61 -0.36 2.03 -10.67
N ASP A 62 -1.44 1.88 -11.43
CA ASP A 62 -2.60 2.73 -11.28
C ASP A 62 -3.38 2.38 -10.02
N VAL A 63 -3.64 3.39 -9.18
CA VAL A 63 -4.45 3.25 -7.98
C VAL A 63 -5.83 3.84 -8.25
N GLN A 64 -6.85 3.00 -8.23
CA GLN A 64 -8.24 3.41 -8.39
C GLN A 64 -8.96 3.40 -7.03
N ILE A 65 -9.69 4.48 -6.74
CA ILE A 65 -10.59 4.56 -5.58
C ILE A 65 -12.01 4.49 -6.10
N VAL A 66 -12.69 3.38 -5.81
CA VAL A 66 -14.07 3.14 -6.21
C VAL A 66 -14.99 3.42 -5.04
N ILE A 67 -15.93 4.35 -5.22
CA ILE A 67 -17.01 4.60 -4.27
C ILE A 67 -18.21 3.76 -4.70
N GLY A 68 -18.58 2.79 -3.86
CA GLY A 68 -19.73 1.92 -4.10
C GLY A 68 -21.06 2.69 -4.01
N ALA A 69 -22.10 2.12 -4.60
CA ALA A 69 -23.46 2.65 -4.50
C ALA A 69 -23.93 2.67 -3.03
N ASP A 70 -24.78 3.63 -2.70
CA ASP A 70 -25.51 3.62 -1.42
C ASP A 70 -26.41 2.37 -1.38
N SER A 71 -26.15 1.49 -0.41
CA SER A 71 -26.93 0.26 -0.22
C SER A 71 -28.21 0.49 0.57
N HIS A 72 -28.46 1.72 1.03
CA HIS A 72 -29.53 2.07 1.97
C HIS A 72 -29.55 1.17 3.22
N SER A 73 -28.38 0.62 3.58
CA SER A 73 -28.21 -0.21 4.75
C SER A 73 -27.91 0.63 5.98
N THR A 74 -28.38 0.18 7.14
CA THR A 74 -27.99 0.74 8.44
C THR A 74 -26.59 0.28 8.88
N THR A 75 -26.01 -0.72 8.21
CA THR A 75 -24.65 -1.17 8.48
C THR A 75 -23.60 -0.29 7.79
N PRO A 76 -22.53 0.12 8.49
CA PRO A 76 -21.45 0.88 7.86
C PRO A 76 -20.81 0.13 6.68
N GLY A 77 -20.45 0.88 5.65
CA GLY A 77 -19.68 0.37 4.52
C GLY A 77 -18.28 -0.12 4.93
N ARG A 78 -17.60 -0.78 3.99
CA ARG A 78 -16.25 -1.32 4.19
C ARG A 78 -15.28 -0.69 3.19
N VAL A 79 -14.06 -0.43 3.66
CA VAL A 79 -12.91 -0.17 2.80
C VAL A 79 -12.19 -1.49 2.53
N SER A 80 -11.82 -1.75 1.29
CA SER A 80 -11.07 -2.94 0.89
C SER A 80 -10.07 -2.61 -0.21
N VAL A 81 -8.93 -3.28 -0.20
CA VAL A 81 -7.99 -3.29 -1.33
C VAL A 81 -8.31 -4.50 -2.20
N VAL A 82 -8.55 -4.28 -3.48
CA VAL A 82 -8.74 -5.34 -4.49
C VAL A 82 -7.54 -5.26 -5.44
N ALA A 83 -6.81 -6.35 -5.57
CA ALA A 83 -5.74 -6.47 -6.56
C ALA A 83 -6.37 -6.91 -7.89
N ALA A 84 -5.94 -6.27 -8.98
CA ALA A 84 -6.33 -6.64 -10.34
C ALA A 84 -5.56 -7.87 -10.84
#